data_AF-A0A1C6IZJ2-F1
#
_entry.id   AF-A0A1C6IZJ2-F1
#
_cell.length_a   1.000
_cell.length_b   1.000
_cell.length_c   1.000
_cell.angle_alpha   90.00
_cell.angle_beta   90.00
_cell.angle_gamma   90.00
#
_symmetry.space_group_name_H-M   'P 1'
#
loop_
_entity.id
_entity.type
_entity.pdbx_description
1 polymer ?
#
loop_
_entity_poly.entity_id
_entity_poly.type
_entity_poly.pdbx_seq_one_letter_code
_entity_poly.pdbx_strand_id
1 'polypeptide(L)'
;MKVLSLFDGISCGMLALQRAGIPVECYDAFEIDKYAVTVSKRNFPVIVHHGNVYDGDFTQFKGYDLLLGGSPCTYWSIAKKDREIDCNGEGFKLFQEYVRALEESGCQYFLYENNYSVHQNIKDEITRVLGVGPIMINSALVSAQNRKRCYWTNIPFTSFPEDKGILLKDVLESGVTWQDKSYCMTARYPGAVLFNTLERKQRTMVAEPVPINTYFNGETMPMGAAQRGRYVDGEKTEQHIEIREDGKSNCLTTVQKDTLVCSPVRIGQYGKGGQGQRIYSVVGKSVTLSANGGGQGAKTGLYKIDLPDGDYIIRKLTPIEAERLQTLPDNYTAGISNTQRYKCIGNGWTVDVIAHILGGLHDV
;
A
#
# COMPACT_ATOMS: atom_id res chain seq x y z
N MET A 1 19.18 26.46 2.86
CA MET A 1 19.79 25.37 2.08
C MET A 1 19.25 25.37 0.67
N LYS A 2 20.14 25.17 -0.30
CA LYS A 2 19.83 24.85 -1.70
C LYS A 2 19.84 23.34 -1.87
N VAL A 3 18.74 22.77 -2.34
CA VAL A 3 18.52 21.32 -2.29
C VAL A 3 18.30 20.76 -3.68
N LEU A 4 19.04 19.71 -4.00
CA LEU A 4 18.85 18.90 -5.19
C LEU A 4 18.24 17.56 -4.76
N SER A 5 17.10 17.17 -5.33
CA SER A 5 16.45 15.90 -5.02
C SER A 5 16.24 15.07 -6.27
N LEU A 6 16.89 13.91 -6.31
CA LEU A 6 16.70 12.91 -7.36
C LEU A 6 15.70 11.86 -6.90
N PHE A 7 14.85 11.40 -7.81
CA PHE A 7 13.78 10.43 -7.50
C PHE A 7 12.83 10.98 -6.42
N ASP A 8 12.46 12.26 -6.54
CA ASP A 8 11.78 13.04 -5.49
C ASP A 8 10.42 12.46 -5.06
N GLY A 9 9.74 11.74 -5.97
CA GLY A 9 8.44 11.17 -5.72
C GLY A 9 7.41 12.23 -5.37
N ILE A 10 6.86 12.14 -4.15
CA ILE A 10 5.87 13.07 -3.62
C ILE A 10 6.49 14.14 -2.70
N SER A 11 7.78 14.44 -2.87
CA SER A 11 8.52 15.44 -2.12
C SER A 11 8.54 15.23 -0.61
N CYS A 12 8.69 13.97 -0.18
CA CYS A 12 8.89 13.65 1.24
C CYS A 12 10.13 14.35 1.80
N GLY A 13 11.17 14.58 0.97
CA GLY A 13 12.38 15.31 1.35
C GLY A 13 12.11 16.75 1.74
N MET A 14 11.35 17.50 0.91
CA MET A 14 10.94 18.87 1.22
C MET A 14 10.12 18.94 2.52
N LEU A 15 9.15 18.05 2.70
CA LEU A 15 8.37 18.00 3.93
C LEU A 15 9.23 17.66 5.17
N ALA A 16 10.23 16.79 5.01
CA ALA A 16 11.16 16.44 6.08
C ALA A 16 12.04 17.63 6.49
N LEU A 17 12.53 18.43 5.53
CA LEU A 17 13.27 19.67 5.80
C LEU A 17 12.41 20.67 6.58
N GLN A 18 11.15 20.86 6.19
CA GLN A 18 10.20 21.70 6.91
C GLN A 18 9.97 21.22 8.36
N ARG A 19 9.85 19.90 8.57
CA ARG A 19 9.68 19.33 9.91
C ARG A 19 10.93 19.40 10.78
N ALA A 20 12.10 19.28 10.17
CA ALA A 20 13.35 19.53 10.86
C ALA A 20 13.47 21.01 11.24
N GLY A 21 12.84 21.94 10.51
CA GLY A 21 12.97 23.38 10.73
C GLY A 21 14.13 23.98 9.94
N ILE A 22 14.58 23.29 8.89
CA ILE A 22 15.69 23.71 8.04
C ILE A 22 15.13 24.60 6.92
N PRO A 23 15.54 25.88 6.82
CA PRO A 23 15.05 26.78 5.79
C PRO A 23 15.59 26.36 4.41
N VAL A 24 14.67 26.27 3.45
CA VAL A 24 14.98 25.92 2.05
C VAL A 24 14.91 27.17 1.19
N GLU A 25 16.03 27.51 0.55
CA GLU A 25 16.14 28.66 -0.35
C GLU A 25 15.63 28.30 -1.74
N CYS A 26 16.11 27.18 -2.29
CA CYS A 26 15.62 26.59 -3.53
C CYS A 26 15.59 25.07 -3.42
N TYR A 27 14.71 24.46 -4.22
CA TYR A 27 14.51 23.02 -4.26
C TYR A 27 14.28 22.56 -5.69
N ASP A 28 15.24 21.84 -6.23
CA ASP A 28 15.23 21.31 -7.59
C ASP A 28 15.05 19.80 -7.56
N ALA A 29 14.04 19.30 -8.26
CA ALA A 29 13.59 17.91 -8.19
C ALA A 29 13.59 17.21 -9.56
N PHE A 30 14.11 15.99 -9.59
CA PHE A 30 14.02 15.07 -10.72
C PHE A 30 13.01 13.95 -10.40
N GLU A 31 11.91 13.92 -11.14
CA GLU A 31 10.85 12.91 -11.04
C GLU A 31 10.09 12.79 -12.37
N ILE A 32 9.82 11.56 -12.79
CA ILE A 32 9.17 11.24 -14.07
C ILE A 32 7.70 10.80 -13.91
N ASP A 33 7.31 10.34 -12.73
CA ASP A 33 5.95 9.93 -12.45
C ASP A 33 5.05 11.17 -12.34
N LYS A 34 4.23 11.36 -13.39
CA LYS A 34 3.30 12.49 -13.48
C LYS A 34 2.37 12.65 -12.27
N TYR A 35 1.98 11.57 -11.60
CA TYR A 35 1.09 11.66 -10.44
C TYR A 35 1.85 12.10 -9.19
N ALA A 36 3.09 11.63 -9.03
CA ALA A 36 3.98 12.07 -7.98
C ALA A 36 4.30 13.58 -8.13
N VAL A 37 4.65 14.03 -9.34
CA VAL A 37 4.82 15.46 -9.68
C VAL A 37 3.54 16.26 -9.44
N THR A 38 2.36 15.72 -9.75
CA THR A 38 1.08 16.41 -9.49
C THR A 38 0.86 16.65 -7.99
N VAL A 39 1.15 15.65 -7.16
CA VAL A 39 1.07 15.77 -5.70
C VAL A 39 2.10 16.77 -5.18
N SER A 40 3.34 16.67 -5.65
CA SER A 40 4.43 17.59 -5.30
C SER A 40 4.07 19.04 -5.59
N LYS A 41 3.70 19.39 -6.83
CA LYS A 41 3.34 20.75 -7.24
C LYS A 41 2.19 21.34 -6.43
N ARG A 42 1.22 20.51 -6.03
CA ARG A 42 0.08 20.94 -5.22
C ARG A 42 0.52 21.31 -3.81
N ASN A 43 1.41 20.52 -3.21
CA ASN A 43 1.84 20.71 -1.83
C ASN A 43 2.97 21.75 -1.73
N PHE A 44 3.86 21.80 -2.72
CA PHE A 44 5.03 22.67 -2.79
C PHE A 44 5.19 23.29 -4.19
N PRO A 45 4.40 24.32 -4.52
CA PRO A 45 4.47 25.00 -5.83
C PRO A 45 5.84 25.63 -6.14
N VAL A 46 6.68 25.81 -5.12
CA VAL A 46 8.03 26.38 -5.21
C VAL A 46 9.08 25.41 -5.74
N ILE A 47 8.79 24.11 -5.81
CA ILE A 47 9.72 23.10 -6.32
C ILE A 47 9.85 23.23 -7.84
N VAL A 48 11.10 23.29 -8.32
CA VAL A 48 11.41 23.28 -9.75
C VAL A 48 11.58 21.83 -10.20
N HIS A 49 10.82 21.40 -11.20
CA HIS A 49 10.83 20.02 -11.68
C HIS A 49 11.57 19.88 -13.02
N HIS A 50 12.59 19.02 -13.05
CA HIS A 50 13.48 18.80 -14.20
C HIS A 50 13.16 17.54 -15.01
N GLY A 51 12.31 16.65 -14.48
CA GLY A 51 11.89 15.44 -15.17
C GLY A 51 12.88 14.28 -15.01
N ASN A 52 13.35 13.72 -16.13
CA ASN A 52 14.15 12.51 -16.14
C ASN A 52 15.60 12.76 -15.71
N VAL A 53 16.09 11.95 -14.78
CA VAL A 53 17.42 12.08 -14.20
C VAL A 53 18.55 11.87 -15.23
N TYR A 54 18.33 10.99 -16.21
CA TYR A 54 19.32 10.71 -17.26
C TYR A 54 19.57 11.90 -18.18
N ASP A 55 18.61 12.81 -18.28
CA ASP A 55 18.69 14.00 -19.14
C ASP A 55 19.22 15.23 -18.36
N GLY A 56 19.56 15.07 -17.08
CA GLY A 56 20.02 16.15 -16.21
C GLY A 56 21.48 16.55 -16.44
N ASP A 57 21.71 17.85 -16.64
CA ASP A 57 23.02 18.48 -16.45
C ASP A 57 23.13 18.93 -14.98
N PHE A 58 23.89 18.21 -14.16
CA PHE A 58 23.97 18.52 -12.73
C PHE A 58 24.99 19.61 -12.42
N THR A 59 25.82 20.01 -13.40
CA THR A 59 26.82 21.06 -13.21
C THR A 59 26.20 22.44 -12.96
N GLN A 60 24.95 22.64 -13.37
CA GLN A 60 24.18 23.85 -13.09
C GLN A 60 23.84 24.01 -11.59
N PHE A 61 23.87 22.92 -10.82
CA PHE A 61 23.59 22.93 -9.38
C PHE A 61 24.87 23.04 -8.53
N LYS A 62 25.97 23.52 -9.12
CA LYS A 62 27.22 23.74 -8.38
C LYS A 62 27.01 24.67 -7.19
N GLY A 63 27.47 24.22 -6.03
CA GLY A 63 27.32 24.95 -4.76
C GLY A 63 25.95 24.78 -4.09
N TYR A 64 25.18 23.77 -4.49
CA TYR A 64 24.04 23.31 -3.70
C TYR A 64 24.54 22.65 -2.40
N ASP A 65 23.72 22.69 -1.36
CA ASP A 65 24.16 22.26 -0.03
C ASP A 65 23.86 20.77 0.22
N LEU A 66 22.72 20.29 -0.29
CA LEU A 66 22.18 18.98 0.06
C LEU A 66 21.66 18.25 -1.18
N LEU A 67 22.15 17.02 -1.38
CA LEU A 67 21.61 16.06 -2.34
C LEU A 67 20.76 15.01 -1.62
N LEU A 68 19.51 14.85 -2.04
CA LEU A 68 18.60 13.80 -1.59
C LEU A 68 18.34 12.80 -2.71
N GLY A 69 18.26 11.51 -2.39
CA GLY A 69 17.81 10.55 -3.39
C GLY A 69 17.48 9.16 -2.87
N GLY A 70 16.46 8.55 -3.47
CA GLY A 70 16.06 7.17 -3.21
C GLY A 70 15.73 6.47 -4.52
N SER A 71 16.73 5.87 -5.14
CA SER A 71 16.54 5.25 -6.47
C SER A 71 15.52 4.10 -6.40
N PRO A 72 14.83 3.79 -7.52
CA PRO A 72 13.79 2.75 -7.55
C PRO A 72 14.21 1.39 -6.95
N CYS A 73 13.71 1.11 -5.75
CA CYS A 73 14.03 -0.11 -5.01
C CYS A 73 13.49 -1.41 -5.64
N THR A 74 12.61 -1.30 -6.66
CA THR A 74 11.94 -2.43 -7.29
C THR A 74 12.89 -3.42 -7.93
N TYR A 75 14.07 -2.97 -8.37
CA TYR A 75 15.09 -3.82 -8.98
C TYR A 75 15.77 -4.74 -7.95
N TRP A 76 15.87 -4.30 -6.70
CA TRP A 76 16.66 -4.96 -5.65
C TRP A 76 15.83 -5.62 -4.55
N SER A 77 14.53 -5.35 -4.51
CA SER A 77 13.63 -5.92 -3.50
C SER A 77 13.55 -7.45 -3.59
N ILE A 78 13.62 -8.14 -2.44
CA ILE A 78 13.38 -9.60 -2.36
C ILE A 78 11.98 -10.02 -2.83
N ALA A 79 11.03 -9.08 -2.92
CA ALA A 79 9.70 -9.36 -3.45
C ALA A 79 9.68 -9.56 -4.98
N LYS A 80 10.77 -9.22 -5.69
CA LYS A 80 10.94 -9.47 -7.12
C LYS A 80 11.60 -10.85 -7.32
N LYS A 81 10.99 -11.69 -8.16
CA LYS A 81 11.46 -13.05 -8.45
C LYS A 81 12.87 -13.04 -9.08
N ASP A 82 13.10 -12.14 -10.02
CA ASP A 82 14.36 -11.97 -10.75
C ASP A 82 14.99 -10.61 -10.39
N ARG A 83 15.31 -10.45 -9.10
CA ARG A 83 15.97 -9.24 -8.59
C ARG A 83 17.42 -9.16 -9.03
N GLU A 84 17.95 -7.95 -9.17
CA GLU A 84 19.38 -7.75 -9.42
C GLU A 84 20.16 -8.10 -8.14
N ILE A 85 21.29 -8.78 -8.33
CA ILE A 85 22.21 -9.17 -7.26
C ILE A 85 23.63 -8.63 -7.48
N ASP A 86 23.87 -8.06 -8.65
CA ASP A 86 25.11 -7.45 -9.12
C ASP A 86 24.88 -5.99 -9.53
N CYS A 87 25.97 -5.31 -9.88
CA CYS A 87 25.99 -3.86 -10.14
C CYS A 87 25.87 -3.53 -11.64
N ASN A 88 25.30 -4.42 -12.45
CA ASN A 88 25.21 -4.27 -13.91
C ASN A 88 23.81 -3.86 -14.39
N GLY A 89 22.82 -3.94 -13.50
CA GLY A 89 21.42 -3.72 -13.82
C GLY A 89 20.99 -2.26 -13.87
N GLU A 90 19.73 -2.07 -14.23
CA GLU A 90 19.12 -0.74 -14.36
C GLU A 90 19.01 -0.04 -13.01
N GLY A 91 18.76 -0.79 -11.93
CA GLY A 91 18.76 -0.22 -10.58
C GLY A 91 20.11 0.41 -10.23
N PHE A 92 21.22 -0.22 -10.65
CA PHE A 92 22.55 0.29 -10.39
C PHE A 92 22.90 1.50 -11.27
N LYS A 93 22.45 1.54 -12.52
CA LYS A 93 22.60 2.73 -13.38
C LYS A 93 21.91 3.95 -12.79
N LEU A 94 20.69 3.80 -12.26
CA LEU A 94 19.99 4.89 -11.57
C LEU A 94 20.74 5.37 -10.32
N PHE A 95 21.40 4.46 -9.60
CA PHE A 95 22.32 4.83 -8.52
C PHE A 95 23.55 5.58 -9.04
N GLN A 96 24.12 5.19 -10.19
CA GLN A 96 25.24 5.92 -10.79
C GLN A 96 24.85 7.35 -11.19
N GLU A 97 23.61 7.60 -11.63
CA GLU A 97 23.13 8.97 -11.85
C GLU A 97 23.08 9.79 -10.56
N TYR A 98 22.75 9.17 -9.43
CA TYR A 98 22.83 9.84 -8.12
C TYR A 98 24.28 10.21 -7.77
N VAL A 99 25.23 9.30 -8.03
CA VAL A 99 26.67 9.56 -7.81
C VAL A 99 27.16 10.68 -8.73
N ARG A 100 26.78 10.64 -10.01
CA ARG A 100 27.08 11.70 -10.99
C ARG A 100 26.56 13.06 -10.52
N ALA A 101 25.31 13.11 -10.03
CA ALA A 101 24.75 14.33 -9.47
C ALA A 101 25.53 14.84 -8.25
N LEU A 102 25.97 13.95 -7.36
CA LEU A 102 26.77 14.31 -6.19
C LEU A 102 28.11 14.94 -6.60
N GLU A 103 28.81 14.30 -7.53
CA GLU A 103 30.13 14.76 -8.02
C GLU A 103 30.03 16.07 -8.81
N GLU A 104 29.08 16.17 -9.75
CA GLU A 104 28.93 17.34 -10.64
C GLU A 104 28.40 18.59 -9.91
N SER A 105 27.46 18.42 -8.97
CA SER A 105 26.91 19.52 -8.15
C SER A 105 27.84 19.93 -7.00
N GLY A 106 28.69 19.01 -6.53
CA GLY A 106 29.55 19.24 -5.38
C GLY A 106 28.77 19.49 -4.08
N CYS A 107 27.58 18.88 -3.93
CA CYS A 107 26.77 19.02 -2.71
C CYS A 107 27.58 18.66 -1.47
N GLN A 108 27.51 19.51 -0.44
CA GLN A 108 28.26 19.32 0.81
C GLN A 108 27.75 18.11 1.59
N TYR A 109 26.44 17.95 1.63
CA TYR A 109 25.76 16.86 2.32
C TYR A 109 24.94 16.03 1.35
N PHE A 110 24.79 14.74 1.66
CA PHE A 110 23.96 13.86 0.86
C PHE A 110 23.20 12.85 1.72
N LEU A 111 22.04 12.40 1.24
CA LEU A 111 21.27 11.32 1.83
C LEU A 111 20.72 10.42 0.73
N TYR A 112 21.23 9.20 0.69
CA TYR A 112 20.77 8.15 -0.22
C TYR A 112 20.00 7.05 0.54
N GLU A 113 18.80 6.72 0.09
CA GLU A 113 17.94 5.70 0.71
C GLU A 113 17.71 4.49 -0.21
N ASN A 114 17.66 3.30 0.38
CA ASN A 114 17.08 2.14 -0.30
C ASN A 114 16.53 1.08 0.66
N ASN A 115 15.89 0.05 0.10
CA ASN A 115 15.30 -1.04 0.85
C ASN A 115 16.35 -1.87 1.61
N TYR A 116 16.01 -2.36 2.81
CA TYR A 116 16.93 -3.17 3.61
C TYR A 116 17.31 -4.51 2.95
N SER A 117 16.48 -5.04 2.06
CA SER A 117 16.67 -6.36 1.44
C SER A 117 17.60 -6.38 0.21
N VAL A 118 18.19 -5.23 -0.15
CA VAL A 118 19.19 -5.13 -1.24
C VAL A 118 20.28 -6.18 -1.02
N HIS A 119 20.73 -6.81 -2.12
CA HIS A 119 21.78 -7.82 -2.08
C HIS A 119 23.08 -7.26 -1.51
N GLN A 120 23.84 -8.07 -0.78
CA GLN A 120 25.02 -7.58 -0.04
C GLN A 120 26.06 -6.96 -0.97
N ASN A 121 26.34 -7.59 -2.12
CA ASN A 121 27.30 -7.05 -3.11
C ASN A 121 26.95 -5.61 -3.55
N ILE A 122 25.66 -5.31 -3.72
CA ILE A 122 25.20 -3.98 -4.12
C ILE A 122 25.36 -3.00 -2.95
N LYS A 123 25.07 -3.42 -1.71
CA LYS A 123 25.29 -2.59 -0.52
C LYS A 123 26.77 -2.26 -0.32
N ASP A 124 27.64 -3.25 -0.51
CA ASP A 124 29.09 -3.10 -0.37
C ASP A 124 29.60 -2.12 -1.41
N GLU A 125 29.10 -2.20 -2.65
CA GLU A 125 29.47 -1.28 -3.71
C GLU A 125 28.94 0.14 -3.48
N ILE A 126 27.69 0.32 -3.04
CA ILE A 126 27.16 1.63 -2.65
C ILE A 126 28.03 2.24 -1.55
N THR A 127 28.39 1.44 -0.54
CA THR A 127 29.26 1.85 0.57
C THR A 127 30.65 2.25 0.09
N ARG A 128 31.22 1.49 -0.85
CA ARG A 128 32.52 1.78 -1.46
C ARG A 128 32.50 3.10 -2.23
N VAL A 129 31.46 3.34 -3.02
CA VAL A 129 31.34 4.53 -3.88
C VAL A 129 31.02 5.78 -3.07
N LEU A 130 30.09 5.70 -2.11
CA LEU A 130 29.71 6.85 -1.27
C LEU A 130 30.68 7.10 -0.10
N GLY A 131 31.58 6.15 0.19
CA GLY A 131 32.58 6.26 1.26
C GLY A 131 32.04 6.15 2.69
N VAL A 132 30.74 5.85 2.86
CA VAL A 132 30.06 5.75 4.15
C VAL A 132 29.24 4.47 4.23
N GLY A 133 29.11 3.87 5.42
CA GLY A 133 28.30 2.69 5.64
C GLY A 133 26.80 2.99 5.78
N PRO A 134 25.91 2.00 5.56
CA PRO A 134 24.48 2.20 5.72
C PRO A 134 24.05 2.25 7.20
N ILE A 135 23.22 3.21 7.53
CA ILE A 135 22.43 3.26 8.77
C ILE A 135 21.10 2.54 8.49
N MET A 136 20.80 1.48 9.24
CA MET A 136 19.52 0.78 9.10
C MET A 136 18.53 1.29 10.15
N ILE A 137 17.42 1.88 9.70
CA ILE A 137 16.33 2.35 10.58
C ILE A 137 15.05 1.62 10.22
N ASN A 138 14.34 1.13 11.24
CA ASN A 138 12.98 0.63 11.10
C ASN A 138 11.99 1.76 11.43
N SER A 139 11.11 2.11 10.50
CA SER A 139 10.08 3.14 10.72
C SER A 139 9.11 2.82 11.85
N ALA A 140 9.12 1.60 12.38
CA ALA A 140 8.32 1.21 13.54
C ALA A 140 8.59 2.09 14.79
N LEU A 141 9.76 2.73 14.87
CA LEU A 141 10.09 3.68 15.94
C LEU A 141 9.23 4.95 15.87
N VAL A 142 8.89 5.42 14.67
CA VAL A 142 8.19 6.72 14.50
C VAL A 142 6.82 6.56 13.83
N SER A 143 6.39 5.34 13.55
CA SER A 143 5.14 5.03 12.85
C SER A 143 4.59 3.66 13.27
N ALA A 144 3.36 3.39 12.86
CA ALA A 144 2.75 2.07 13.02
C ALA A 144 3.18 1.04 11.95
N GLN A 145 4.27 1.26 11.20
CA GLN A 145 4.72 0.37 10.12
C GLN A 145 6.09 -0.25 10.39
N ASN A 146 6.19 -1.57 10.21
CA ASN A 146 7.47 -2.26 10.06
C ASN A 146 8.04 -2.03 8.65
N ARG A 147 8.93 -1.04 8.53
CA ARG A 147 9.62 -0.65 7.29
C ARG A 147 11.10 -0.43 7.58
N LYS A 148 11.90 -1.47 7.35
CA LYS A 148 13.36 -1.38 7.42
C LYS A 148 13.92 -0.79 6.14
N ARG A 149 14.75 0.24 6.26
CA ARG A 149 15.48 0.90 5.17
C ARG A 149 16.93 1.14 5.55
N CYS A 150 17.78 1.23 4.54
CA CYS A 150 19.19 1.58 4.66
C CYS A 150 19.37 3.01 4.14
N TYR A 151 20.12 3.80 4.89
CA TYR A 151 20.43 5.20 4.59
C TYR A 151 21.94 5.36 4.54
N TRP A 152 22.47 5.87 3.44
CA TRP A 152 23.87 6.24 3.28
C TRP A 152 23.95 7.76 3.28
N THR A 153 24.72 8.33 4.19
CA THR A 153 24.79 9.77 4.37
C THR A 153 26.07 10.19 5.08
N ASN A 154 26.56 11.39 4.76
CA ASN A 154 27.60 12.08 5.51
C ASN A 154 27.05 13.12 6.49
N ILE A 155 25.72 13.23 6.62
CA ILE A 155 25.07 14.09 7.62
C ILE A 155 25.39 13.55 9.01
N PRO A 156 25.78 14.40 9.99
CA PRO A 156 26.04 13.98 11.35
C PRO A 156 24.86 13.17 11.93
N PHE A 157 25.14 11.97 12.43
CA PHE A 157 24.14 11.09 13.01
C PHE A 157 24.57 10.65 14.41
N THR A 158 23.90 11.16 15.44
CA THR A 158 24.27 10.94 16.85
C THR A 158 23.51 9.79 17.48
N SER A 159 22.22 9.64 17.17
CA SER A 159 21.35 8.64 17.77
C SER A 159 20.21 8.23 16.85
N PHE A 160 19.60 7.09 17.16
CA PHE A 160 18.36 6.65 16.51
C PHE A 160 17.16 7.47 17.03
N PRO A 161 16.09 7.62 16.22
CA PRO A 161 14.86 8.24 16.70
C PRO A 161 14.27 7.44 17.85
N GLU A 162 13.74 8.14 18.85
CA GLU A 162 13.03 7.52 19.97
C GLU A 162 11.77 6.79 19.50
N ASP A 163 11.43 5.68 20.16
CA ASP A 163 10.20 4.95 19.87
C ASP A 163 8.99 5.74 20.40
N LYS A 164 8.18 6.27 19.48
CA LYS A 164 6.94 6.99 19.78
C LYS A 164 5.81 6.07 20.27
N GLY A 165 5.99 4.75 20.24
CA GLY A 165 4.99 3.79 20.70
C GLY A 165 3.73 3.69 19.84
N ILE A 166 3.75 4.23 18.61
CA ILE A 166 2.56 4.35 17.75
C ILE A 166 2.15 2.99 17.20
N LEU A 167 0.95 2.52 17.49
CA LEU A 167 0.41 1.25 17.04
C LEU A 167 -0.54 1.41 15.84
N LEU A 168 -0.84 0.31 15.16
CA LEU A 168 -1.70 0.31 13.98
C LEU A 168 -3.10 0.83 14.32
N LYS A 169 -3.63 0.47 15.49
CA LYS A 169 -4.91 1.00 15.99
C LYS A 169 -4.93 2.53 16.10
N ASP A 170 -3.78 3.17 16.33
CA ASP A 170 -3.68 4.62 16.53
C ASP A 170 -3.70 5.39 15.20
N VAL A 171 -3.45 4.71 14.08
CA VAL A 171 -3.49 5.33 12.74
C VAL A 171 -4.79 5.06 11.98
N LEU A 172 -5.60 4.08 12.43
CA LEU A 172 -6.86 3.71 11.79
C LEU A 172 -7.91 4.82 11.93
N GLU A 173 -8.71 5.01 10.89
CA GLU A 173 -9.93 5.81 10.96
C GLU A 173 -11.07 5.02 11.61
N SER A 174 -11.06 3.69 11.43
CA SER A 174 -12.09 2.76 11.89
C SER A 174 -11.58 1.31 11.82
N GLY A 175 -12.27 0.40 12.51
CA GLY A 175 -11.96 -1.03 12.46
C GLY A 175 -10.98 -1.51 13.53
N VAL A 176 -10.68 -2.80 13.47
CA VAL A 176 -9.86 -3.53 14.43
C VAL A 176 -8.70 -4.24 13.73
N THR A 177 -7.59 -4.34 14.46
CA THR A 177 -6.34 -4.91 13.98
C THR A 177 -6.02 -6.18 14.73
N TRP A 178 -5.57 -7.22 14.02
CA TRP A 178 -5.09 -8.46 14.63
C TRP A 178 -3.60 -8.43 15.02
N GLN A 179 -2.89 -7.36 14.62
CA GLN A 179 -1.45 -7.17 14.89
C GLN A 179 -1.16 -5.70 15.21
N ASP A 180 -0.10 -5.47 15.99
CA ASP A 180 0.22 -4.14 16.51
C ASP A 180 0.84 -3.18 15.49
N LYS A 181 1.57 -3.69 14.49
CA LYS A 181 2.25 -2.88 13.46
C LYS A 181 1.91 -3.40 12.07
N SER A 182 1.73 -2.52 11.09
CA SER A 182 1.54 -2.90 9.69
C SER A 182 2.82 -3.48 9.10
N TYR A 183 2.68 -4.35 8.09
CA TYR A 183 3.79 -4.69 7.22
C TYR A 183 4.16 -3.50 6.31
N CYS A 184 5.38 -3.52 5.77
CA CYS A 184 5.85 -2.52 4.81
C CYS A 184 4.85 -2.35 3.66
N MET A 185 4.42 -1.11 3.42
CA MET A 185 3.56 -0.81 2.28
C MET A 185 4.32 -0.94 0.96
N THR A 186 3.65 -1.44 -0.06
CA THR A 186 4.22 -1.66 -1.40
C THR A 186 3.41 -0.88 -2.43
N ALA A 187 4.03 -0.42 -3.51
CA ALA A 187 3.32 0.32 -4.57
C ALA A 187 2.17 -0.47 -5.24
N ARG A 188 2.17 -1.80 -5.11
CA ARG A 188 1.13 -2.71 -5.64
C ARG A 188 0.00 -2.99 -4.63
N TYR A 189 -0.08 -2.24 -3.54
CA TYR A 189 -1.13 -2.33 -2.53
C TYR A 189 -2.58 -2.23 -3.08
N PRO A 190 -2.88 -1.52 -4.19
CA PRO A 190 -4.24 -1.52 -4.75
C PRO A 190 -4.78 -2.92 -5.07
N GLY A 191 -3.91 -3.87 -5.42
CA GLY A 191 -4.25 -5.28 -5.68
C GLY A 191 -4.16 -6.19 -4.45
N ALA A 192 -4.15 -5.65 -3.23
CA ALA A 192 -4.09 -6.47 -2.01
C ALA A 192 -5.30 -7.42 -1.89
N VAL A 193 -5.04 -8.63 -1.42
CA VAL A 193 -6.03 -9.64 -1.04
C VAL A 193 -5.61 -10.25 0.30
N LEU A 194 -6.56 -10.86 1.03
CA LEU A 194 -6.33 -11.37 2.39
C LEU A 194 -5.13 -12.33 2.50
N PHE A 195 -4.97 -13.20 1.51
CA PHE A 195 -3.82 -14.10 1.37
C PHE A 195 -2.46 -13.37 1.45
N ASN A 196 -2.36 -12.13 0.93
CA ASN A 196 -1.12 -11.35 1.05
C ASN A 196 -0.78 -11.06 2.52
N THR A 197 -1.79 -10.74 3.33
CA THR A 197 -1.61 -10.44 4.76
C THR A 197 -1.25 -11.70 5.54
N LEU A 198 -2.06 -12.75 5.41
CA LEU A 198 -1.94 -13.93 6.28
C LEU A 198 -0.71 -14.79 5.93
N GLU A 199 -0.51 -15.08 4.65
CA GLU A 199 0.53 -16.04 4.25
C GLU A 199 1.83 -15.35 3.84
N ARG A 200 1.72 -14.26 3.07
CA ARG A 200 2.92 -13.55 2.58
C ARG A 200 3.45 -12.49 3.54
N LYS A 201 2.75 -12.20 4.64
CA LYS A 201 3.11 -11.15 5.61
C LYS A 201 3.35 -9.80 4.93
N GLN A 202 2.46 -9.45 4.01
CA GLN A 202 2.52 -8.23 3.18
C GLN A 202 1.13 -7.60 3.05
N ARG A 203 1.10 -6.27 2.78
CA ARG A 203 -0.14 -5.55 2.48
C ARG A 203 -1.24 -5.74 3.53
N THR A 204 -0.93 -5.36 4.77
CA THR A 204 -1.82 -5.52 5.94
C THR A 204 -3.26 -5.10 5.64
N MET A 205 -4.21 -5.97 5.98
CA MET A 205 -5.64 -5.70 5.95
C MET A 205 -6.19 -5.65 7.38
N VAL A 206 -7.33 -4.98 7.57
CA VAL A 206 -7.99 -4.77 8.87
C VAL A 206 -9.44 -5.21 8.82
N ALA A 207 -10.01 -5.56 9.97
CA ALA A 207 -11.42 -5.92 10.05
C ALA A 207 -12.24 -4.67 10.36
N GLU A 208 -13.23 -4.39 9.53
CA GLU A 208 -14.14 -3.26 9.67
C GLU A 208 -15.50 -3.79 10.14
N PRO A 209 -16.07 -3.25 11.22
CA PRO A 209 -17.42 -3.63 11.62
C PRO A 209 -18.40 -3.27 10.51
N VAL A 210 -19.32 -4.17 10.22
CA VAL A 210 -20.44 -3.91 9.31
C VAL A 210 -21.51 -3.19 10.10
N PRO A 211 -21.80 -1.91 9.82
CA PRO A 211 -22.96 -1.28 10.43
C PRO A 211 -24.21 -2.05 9.99
N ILE A 212 -25.02 -2.49 10.96
CA ILE A 212 -26.34 -3.06 10.72
C ILE A 212 -27.23 -1.92 10.19
N ASN A 213 -27.12 -1.63 8.90
CA ASN A 213 -28.11 -0.84 8.20
C ASN A 213 -29.22 -1.80 7.78
N THR A 214 -30.32 -1.79 8.52
CA THR A 214 -31.62 -2.32 8.07
C THR A 214 -31.94 -1.70 6.71
N TYR A 215 -31.92 -2.50 5.63
CA TYR A 215 -32.44 -2.05 4.34
C TYR A 215 -33.82 -2.65 4.09
N PHE A 216 -34.79 -1.73 3.97
CA PHE A 216 -36.02 -1.92 3.22
C PHE A 216 -35.70 -2.06 1.71
N ASN A 217 -36.38 -3.03 1.08
CA ASN A 217 -36.66 -3.21 -0.34
C ASN A 217 -35.53 -2.96 -1.35
N GLY A 218 -34.78 -4.02 -1.63
CA GLY A 218 -34.13 -4.22 -2.92
C GLY A 218 -34.36 -5.66 -3.37
N GLU A 219 -35.39 -5.88 -4.18
CA GLU A 219 -35.87 -7.19 -4.61
C GLU A 219 -34.74 -8.06 -5.19
N THR A 220 -34.55 -9.24 -4.59
CA THR A 220 -33.84 -10.36 -5.20
C THR A 220 -34.86 -11.33 -5.77
N MET A 221 -34.69 -11.72 -7.04
CA MET A 221 -35.63 -12.65 -7.66
C MET A 221 -35.50 -14.05 -7.04
N PRO A 222 -36.61 -14.64 -6.55
CA PRO A 222 -36.62 -15.98 -6.01
C PRO A 222 -36.39 -17.02 -7.12
N MET A 223 -35.43 -17.92 -6.93
CA MET A 223 -35.21 -19.06 -7.83
C MET A 223 -35.88 -20.32 -7.26
N GLY A 224 -36.65 -21.02 -8.09
CA GLY A 224 -37.29 -22.28 -7.72
C GLY A 224 -36.29 -23.43 -7.56
N ALA A 225 -36.35 -24.10 -6.42
CA ALA A 225 -35.58 -25.31 -6.13
C ALA A 225 -36.52 -26.45 -5.70
N ALA A 226 -36.10 -27.69 -5.94
CA ALA A 226 -36.80 -28.87 -5.43
C ALA A 226 -35.85 -29.84 -4.76
N GLN A 227 -36.37 -30.48 -3.71
CA GLN A 227 -35.68 -31.54 -2.99
C GLN A 227 -36.06 -32.88 -3.63
N ARG A 228 -35.08 -33.57 -4.24
CA ARG A 228 -35.26 -34.86 -4.89
C ARG A 228 -34.38 -35.93 -4.25
N GLY A 229 -34.97 -37.10 -4.01
CA GLY A 229 -34.21 -38.26 -3.55
C GLY A 229 -33.43 -38.88 -4.70
N ARG A 230 -32.13 -39.12 -4.54
CA ARG A 230 -31.33 -39.95 -5.44
C ARG A 230 -30.81 -41.16 -4.67
N TYR A 231 -30.71 -42.29 -5.37
CA TYR A 231 -30.10 -43.49 -4.82
C TYR A 231 -28.59 -43.33 -4.84
N VAL A 232 -27.98 -43.46 -3.66
CA VAL A 232 -26.54 -43.57 -3.47
C VAL A 232 -26.27 -45.02 -3.06
N ASP A 233 -25.38 -45.68 -3.79
CA ASP A 233 -24.95 -47.06 -3.58
C ASP A 233 -26.09 -48.10 -3.49
N GLY A 234 -27.14 -47.94 -4.31
CA GLY A 234 -28.19 -48.94 -4.51
C GLY A 234 -29.15 -49.18 -3.33
N GLU A 235 -28.86 -48.68 -2.13
CA GLU A 235 -29.65 -48.99 -0.92
C GLU A 235 -30.12 -47.76 -0.13
N LYS A 236 -29.52 -46.58 -0.30
CA LYS A 236 -29.93 -45.36 0.44
C LYS A 236 -30.38 -44.23 -0.49
N THR A 237 -31.54 -43.63 -0.17
CA THR A 237 -32.01 -42.41 -0.83
C THR A 237 -31.44 -41.18 -0.10
N GLU A 238 -30.53 -40.44 -0.73
CA GLU A 238 -30.08 -39.13 -0.25
C GLU A 238 -30.91 -38.01 -0.88
N GLN A 239 -31.24 -36.99 -0.09
CA GLN A 239 -32.01 -35.84 -0.54
C GLN A 239 -31.07 -34.79 -1.15
N HIS A 240 -31.22 -34.51 -2.44
CA HIS A 240 -30.46 -33.48 -3.14
C HIS A 240 -31.36 -32.29 -3.49
N ILE A 241 -30.82 -31.09 -3.36
CA ILE A 241 -31.49 -29.87 -3.83
C ILE A 241 -31.09 -29.65 -5.29
N GLU A 242 -32.06 -29.71 -6.18
CA GLU A 242 -31.91 -29.40 -7.60
C GLU A 242 -32.45 -27.98 -7.87
N ILE A 243 -31.60 -27.12 -8.44
CA ILE A 243 -31.94 -25.74 -8.81
C ILE A 243 -32.35 -25.73 -10.28
N ARG A 244 -33.50 -25.13 -10.59
CA ARG A 244 -33.92 -24.93 -11.99
C ARG A 244 -33.46 -23.55 -12.47
N GLU A 245 -32.76 -23.51 -13.60
CA GLU A 245 -32.28 -22.28 -14.22
C GLU A 245 -33.36 -21.55 -15.06
N ASP A 246 -34.51 -22.19 -15.28
CA ASP A 246 -35.58 -21.70 -16.16
C ASP A 246 -36.64 -20.81 -15.46
N GLY A 247 -36.44 -20.48 -14.17
CA GLY A 247 -37.31 -19.58 -13.42
C GLY A 247 -38.72 -20.11 -13.13
N LYS A 248 -38.98 -21.41 -13.35
CA LYS A 248 -40.31 -22.03 -13.16
C LYS A 248 -40.35 -22.90 -11.91
N SER A 249 -41.50 -22.93 -11.21
CA SER A 249 -41.72 -23.91 -10.13
C SER A 249 -42.01 -25.30 -10.71
N ASN A 250 -41.74 -26.35 -9.93
CA ASN A 250 -42.16 -27.70 -10.32
C ASN A 250 -43.68 -27.86 -10.17
N CYS A 251 -44.26 -28.77 -10.96
CA CYS A 251 -45.65 -29.19 -10.81
C CYS A 251 -45.82 -29.88 -9.44
N LEU A 252 -46.86 -29.53 -8.68
CA LEU A 252 -47.21 -30.21 -7.43
C LEU A 252 -47.51 -31.67 -7.76
N THR A 253 -46.67 -32.58 -7.27
CA THR A 253 -46.97 -34.01 -7.24
C THR A 253 -47.64 -34.34 -5.91
N THR A 254 -48.40 -35.44 -5.85
CA THR A 254 -49.14 -35.88 -4.66
C THR A 254 -48.27 -36.23 -3.44
N VAL A 255 -46.95 -36.24 -3.60
CA VAL A 255 -45.99 -36.29 -2.51
C VAL A 255 -45.55 -34.87 -2.17
N GLN A 256 -45.92 -34.40 -0.97
CA GLN A 256 -45.47 -33.13 -0.38
C GLN A 256 -43.94 -33.13 -0.25
N LYS A 257 -43.24 -32.74 -1.32
CA LYS A 257 -41.81 -32.39 -1.31
C LYS A 257 -41.72 -30.94 -1.74
N ASP A 258 -41.43 -30.09 -0.77
CA ASP A 258 -41.65 -28.65 -0.82
C ASP A 258 -40.90 -27.97 -1.98
N THR A 259 -41.59 -27.04 -2.64
CA THR A 259 -40.93 -26.07 -3.52
C THR A 259 -40.17 -25.10 -2.63
N LEU A 260 -38.85 -25.07 -2.75
CA LEU A 260 -37.99 -24.19 -1.96
C LEU A 260 -37.64 -22.96 -2.81
N VAL A 261 -37.82 -21.77 -2.22
CA VAL A 261 -37.26 -20.52 -2.73
C VAL A 261 -35.95 -20.28 -2.00
N CYS A 262 -34.85 -20.10 -2.72
CA CYS A 262 -33.58 -19.75 -2.09
C CYS A 262 -33.09 -18.38 -2.59
N SER A 263 -33.05 -17.40 -1.69
CA SER A 263 -32.53 -16.06 -1.95
C SER A 263 -31.21 -15.84 -1.20
N PRO A 264 -30.18 -15.23 -1.81
CA PRO A 264 -29.03 -14.72 -1.09
C PRO A 264 -29.48 -13.68 -0.07
N VAL A 265 -29.16 -13.87 1.21
CA VAL A 265 -29.47 -12.90 2.27
C VAL A 265 -28.40 -11.83 2.23
N ARG A 266 -28.70 -10.70 1.58
CA ARG A 266 -27.81 -9.54 1.59
C ARG A 266 -27.92 -8.86 2.95
N ILE A 267 -26.81 -8.85 3.69
CA ILE A 267 -26.74 -8.23 5.02
C ILE A 267 -26.19 -6.81 4.97
N GLY A 268 -25.64 -6.40 3.83
CA GLY A 268 -25.15 -5.04 3.68
C GLY A 268 -24.49 -4.74 2.35
N GLN A 269 -23.87 -3.57 2.33
CA GLN A 269 -23.05 -3.09 1.23
C GLN A 269 -21.97 -2.17 1.77
N TYR A 270 -20.83 -2.11 1.07
CA TYR A 270 -19.87 -1.03 1.27
C TYR A 270 -19.76 -0.18 -0.01
N GLY A 271 -19.41 1.09 0.12
CA GLY A 271 -19.36 2.01 -1.03
C GLY A 271 -20.71 2.17 -1.75
N LYS A 272 -20.71 2.17 -3.08
CA LYS A 272 -21.90 2.48 -3.91
C LYS A 272 -22.81 1.28 -4.18
N GLY A 273 -22.55 0.11 -3.60
CA GLY A 273 -23.42 -1.07 -3.77
C GLY A 273 -23.30 -1.81 -5.11
N GLY A 274 -22.19 -1.63 -5.83
CA GLY A 274 -21.87 -2.41 -7.03
C GLY A 274 -21.78 -3.92 -6.76
N GLN A 275 -21.83 -4.77 -7.80
CA GLN A 275 -21.91 -6.23 -7.67
C GLN A 275 -20.81 -6.84 -6.75
N GLY A 276 -19.57 -6.35 -6.85
CA GLY A 276 -18.45 -6.75 -5.98
C GLY A 276 -18.38 -6.04 -4.62
N GLN A 277 -19.41 -5.28 -4.24
CA GLN A 277 -19.49 -4.50 -3.00
C GLN A 277 -20.70 -4.86 -2.11
N ARG A 278 -21.37 -5.96 -2.45
CA ARG A 278 -22.52 -6.49 -1.70
C ARG A 278 -22.02 -7.54 -0.71
N ILE A 279 -22.53 -7.50 0.51
CA ILE A 279 -22.15 -8.40 1.60
C ILE A 279 -23.33 -9.34 1.83
N TYR A 280 -23.07 -10.64 1.85
CA TYR A 280 -24.09 -11.68 1.99
C TYR A 280 -23.84 -12.51 3.26
N SER A 281 -24.92 -12.93 3.91
CA SER A 281 -24.87 -13.80 5.10
C SER A 281 -24.29 -15.17 4.75
N VAL A 282 -23.44 -15.72 5.63
CA VAL A 282 -22.99 -17.12 5.56
C VAL A 282 -24.10 -18.12 5.90
N VAL A 283 -25.19 -17.64 6.51
CA VAL A 283 -26.38 -18.45 6.85
C VAL A 283 -27.34 -18.58 5.65
N GLY A 284 -27.06 -17.90 4.52
CA GLY A 284 -27.82 -17.98 3.28
C GLY A 284 -27.01 -18.52 2.09
N LYS A 285 -27.63 -18.69 0.91
CA LYS A 285 -26.90 -19.09 -0.31
C LYS A 285 -26.02 -17.95 -0.83
N SER A 286 -24.80 -18.27 -1.28
CA SER A 286 -23.86 -17.32 -1.92
C SER A 286 -24.34 -16.92 -3.33
N VAL A 287 -23.89 -15.76 -3.82
CA VAL A 287 -24.12 -15.32 -5.21
C VAL A 287 -23.18 -16.02 -6.19
N THR A 288 -23.59 -16.12 -7.46
CA THR A 288 -22.76 -16.66 -8.54
C THR A 288 -21.41 -15.94 -8.59
N LEU A 289 -20.32 -16.71 -8.45
CA LEU A 289 -18.96 -16.22 -8.66
C LEU A 289 -18.81 -15.86 -10.15
N SER A 290 -18.79 -14.57 -10.47
CA SER A 290 -18.56 -14.12 -11.85
C SER A 290 -17.09 -14.33 -12.23
N ALA A 291 -16.83 -15.11 -13.28
CA ALA A 291 -15.47 -15.39 -13.79
C ALA A 291 -14.68 -14.12 -14.18
N ASN A 292 -15.38 -13.06 -14.57
CA ASN A 292 -14.82 -11.78 -15.04
C ASN A 292 -15.20 -10.57 -14.16
N GLY A 293 -15.71 -10.79 -12.94
CA GLY A 293 -16.13 -9.68 -12.06
C GLY A 293 -14.96 -8.83 -11.60
N GLY A 294 -15.09 -7.50 -11.68
CA GLY A 294 -14.22 -6.54 -11.01
C GLY A 294 -14.78 -6.07 -9.66
N GLY A 295 -13.93 -5.47 -8.82
CA GLY A 295 -14.29 -4.96 -7.49
C GLY A 295 -13.49 -5.63 -6.36
N GLN A 296 -13.52 -5.07 -5.14
CA GLN A 296 -12.70 -5.60 -4.03
C GLN A 296 -13.16 -6.98 -3.52
N GLY A 297 -14.39 -7.41 -3.87
CA GLY A 297 -14.91 -8.77 -3.64
C GLY A 297 -14.71 -9.74 -4.79
N ALA A 298 -14.05 -9.33 -5.89
CA ALA A 298 -13.79 -10.21 -7.02
C ALA A 298 -12.81 -11.31 -6.64
N LYS A 299 -13.21 -12.57 -6.88
CA LYS A 299 -12.47 -13.83 -6.58
C LYS A 299 -12.27 -14.15 -5.11
N THR A 300 -12.47 -13.21 -4.19
CA THR A 300 -12.41 -13.50 -2.76
C THR A 300 -13.76 -13.96 -2.24
N GLY A 301 -14.89 -13.41 -2.70
CA GLY A 301 -16.09 -13.46 -1.88
C GLY A 301 -15.83 -12.63 -0.61
N LEU A 302 -16.60 -11.57 -0.39
CA LEU A 302 -16.53 -10.86 0.88
C LEU A 302 -17.15 -11.78 1.92
N TYR A 303 -16.34 -12.64 2.53
CA TYR A 303 -16.80 -13.52 3.59
C TYR A 303 -17.05 -12.67 4.83
N LYS A 304 -18.31 -12.63 5.25
CA LYS A 304 -18.73 -12.25 6.59
C LYS A 304 -17.98 -13.13 7.59
N ILE A 305 -17.32 -12.51 8.56
CA ILE A 305 -16.80 -13.23 9.73
C ILE A 305 -17.83 -13.03 10.84
N ASP A 306 -18.50 -14.11 11.22
CA ASP A 306 -19.48 -14.12 12.32
C ASP A 306 -18.71 -14.18 13.64
N LEU A 307 -18.63 -13.05 14.35
CA LEU A 307 -18.10 -13.01 15.71
C LEU A 307 -19.25 -12.74 16.69
N PRO A 308 -19.16 -13.22 17.95
CA PRO A 308 -20.21 -13.00 18.97
C PRO A 308 -20.56 -11.53 19.24
N ASP A 309 -19.66 -10.60 18.91
CA ASP A 309 -19.78 -9.17 19.10
C ASP A 309 -20.25 -8.39 17.85
N GLY A 310 -20.41 -9.06 16.70
CA GLY A 310 -20.96 -8.44 15.49
C GLY A 310 -20.43 -9.00 14.17
N ASP A 311 -20.93 -8.42 13.07
CA ASP A 311 -20.51 -8.77 11.71
C ASP A 311 -19.33 -7.90 11.28
N TYR A 312 -18.30 -8.51 10.70
CA TYR A 312 -17.12 -7.80 10.20
C TYR A 312 -16.80 -8.14 8.75
N ILE A 313 -16.22 -7.18 8.03
CA ILE A 313 -15.58 -7.38 6.72
C ILE A 313 -14.09 -7.10 6.78
N ILE A 314 -13.31 -7.80 5.97
CA ILE A 314 -11.89 -7.50 5.84
C ILE A 314 -11.67 -6.47 4.73
N ARG A 315 -11.09 -5.31 5.09
CA ARG A 315 -10.77 -4.22 4.16
C ARG A 315 -9.28 -3.90 4.13
N LYS A 316 -8.89 -3.18 3.09
CA LYS A 316 -7.56 -2.57 2.99
C LYS A 316 -7.50 -1.32 3.87
N LEU A 317 -6.30 -0.89 4.22
CA LEU A 317 -6.09 0.44 4.78
C LEU A 317 -6.56 1.50 3.79
N THR A 318 -7.22 2.55 4.26
CA THR A 318 -7.60 3.69 3.42
C THR A 318 -6.35 4.45 2.95
N PRO A 319 -6.46 5.32 1.93
CA PRO A 319 -5.34 6.18 1.55
C PRO A 319 -4.86 7.11 2.66
N ILE A 320 -5.75 7.55 3.56
CA ILE A 320 -5.40 8.43 4.69
C ILE A 320 -4.64 7.61 5.75
N GLU A 321 -5.14 6.43 6.12
CA GLU A 321 -4.42 5.51 7.01
C GLU A 321 -3.03 5.16 6.43
N ALA A 322 -2.93 5.01 5.10
CA ALA A 322 -1.67 4.80 4.41
C ALA A 322 -0.73 6.03 4.46
N GLU A 323 -1.25 7.25 4.31
CA GLU A 323 -0.49 8.50 4.50
C GLU A 323 0.11 8.56 5.91
N ARG A 324 -0.72 8.30 6.93
CA ARG A 324 -0.30 8.26 8.35
C ARG A 324 0.79 7.22 8.61
N LEU A 325 0.76 6.07 7.95
CA LEU A 325 1.83 5.06 8.07
C LEU A 325 3.19 5.56 7.56
N GLN A 326 3.22 6.48 6.60
CA GLN A 326 4.45 7.15 6.14
C GLN A 326 4.69 8.47 6.89
N THR A 327 3.95 8.71 7.98
CA THR A 327 3.94 9.95 8.77
C THR A 327 3.56 11.18 7.93
N LEU A 328 2.85 11.03 6.82
CA LEU A 328 2.38 12.15 6.00
C LEU A 328 1.14 12.81 6.64
N PRO A 329 0.90 14.12 6.39
CA PRO A 329 -0.36 14.76 6.75
C PRO A 329 -1.55 14.08 6.06
N ASP A 330 -2.72 14.15 6.68
CA ASP A 330 -3.95 13.66 6.07
C ASP A 330 -4.24 14.39 4.75
N ASN A 331 -4.63 13.63 3.74
CA ASN A 331 -4.91 14.11 2.38
C ASN A 331 -3.69 14.67 1.63
N TYR A 332 -2.46 14.36 2.07
CA TYR A 332 -1.23 14.76 1.40
C TYR A 332 -1.16 14.32 -0.07
N THR A 333 -1.80 13.22 -0.44
CA THR A 333 -1.86 12.70 -1.82
C THR A 333 -3.25 12.84 -2.46
N ALA A 334 -4.15 13.64 -1.88
CA ALA A 334 -5.47 13.87 -2.50
C ALA A 334 -5.34 14.56 -3.88
N GLY A 335 -6.39 14.46 -4.70
CA GLY A 335 -6.39 15.00 -6.08
C GLY A 335 -5.94 14.02 -7.17
N ILE A 336 -5.44 12.83 -6.79
CA ILE A 336 -5.19 11.72 -7.72
C ILE A 336 -6.01 10.48 -7.31
N SER A 337 -6.16 9.52 -8.23
CA SER A 337 -6.93 8.29 -7.95
C SER A 337 -6.32 7.48 -6.80
N ASN A 338 -7.15 6.78 -6.01
CA ASN A 338 -6.69 5.96 -4.89
C ASN A 338 -5.58 4.97 -5.29
N THR A 339 -5.68 4.38 -6.48
CA THR A 339 -4.63 3.48 -7.01
C THR A 339 -3.27 4.17 -7.08
N GLN A 340 -3.24 5.42 -7.57
CA GLN A 340 -2.01 6.20 -7.66
C GLN A 340 -1.56 6.71 -6.28
N ARG A 341 -2.50 7.06 -5.39
CA ARG A 341 -2.17 7.41 -3.98
C ARG A 341 -1.36 6.29 -3.32
N TYR A 342 -1.85 5.06 -3.33
CA TYR A 342 -1.12 3.93 -2.74
C TYR A 342 0.24 3.68 -3.41
N LYS A 343 0.33 3.88 -4.74
CA LYS A 343 1.60 3.74 -5.47
C LYS A 343 2.63 4.74 -4.95
N CYS A 344 2.27 6.02 -4.92
CA CYS A 344 3.10 7.11 -4.45
C CYS A 344 3.50 6.93 -2.98
N ILE A 345 2.53 6.64 -2.09
CA ILE A 345 2.78 6.44 -0.66
C ILE A 345 3.70 5.23 -0.42
N GLY A 346 3.49 4.12 -1.14
CA GLY A 346 4.34 2.92 -1.01
C GLY A 346 5.80 3.17 -1.38
N ASN A 347 6.03 3.99 -2.42
CA ASN A 347 7.36 4.40 -2.87
C ASN A 347 7.98 5.51 -2.02
N GLY A 348 7.16 6.37 -1.40
CA GLY A 348 7.64 7.48 -0.58
C GLY A 348 8.39 7.06 0.68
N TRP A 349 9.05 8.05 1.28
CA TRP A 349 9.76 7.91 2.55
C TRP A 349 8.85 8.09 3.76
N THR A 350 9.23 7.45 4.86
CA THR A 350 8.68 7.78 6.19
C THR A 350 9.27 9.11 6.62
N VAL A 351 8.50 10.18 6.51
CA VAL A 351 8.98 11.57 6.65
C VAL A 351 9.69 11.82 7.98
N ASP A 352 9.17 11.32 9.10
CA ASP A 352 9.78 11.53 10.42
C ASP A 352 11.16 10.87 10.56
N VAL A 353 11.43 9.78 9.84
CA VAL A 353 12.78 9.18 9.84
C VAL A 353 13.76 10.09 9.10
N ILE A 354 13.33 10.65 7.97
CA ILE A 354 14.15 11.56 7.18
C ILE A 354 14.38 12.87 7.94
N ALA A 355 13.35 13.42 8.57
CA ALA A 355 13.47 14.63 9.38
C ALA A 355 14.45 14.45 10.55
N HIS A 356 14.45 13.27 11.19
CA HIS A 356 15.42 12.93 12.23
C HIS A 356 16.85 12.93 11.71
N ILE A 357 17.11 12.29 10.55
CA ILE A 357 18.45 12.29 9.94
C ILE A 357 18.87 13.73 9.57
N LEU A 358 17.97 14.48 8.94
CA LEU A 358 18.24 15.87 8.52
C LEU A 358 18.46 16.80 9.72
N GLY A 359 17.90 16.51 10.89
CA GLY A 359 18.15 17.30 12.11
C GLY A 359 19.64 17.38 12.51
N GLY A 360 20.48 16.44 12.06
CA GLY A 360 21.93 16.53 12.21
C GLY A 360 22.59 17.69 11.46
N LEU A 361 21.84 18.39 10.60
CA LEU A 361 22.28 19.59 9.89
C LEU A 361 22.09 20.88 10.70
N HIS A 362 21.46 20.85 11.87
CA HIS A 362 21.27 22.06 12.69
C HIS A 362 22.57 22.58 13.31
N ASP A 363 23.53 21.69 13.54
CA ASP A 363 24.75 21.96 14.29
C ASP A 363 25.97 22.22 13.38
N VAL A 364 25.76 22.42 12.07
CA VAL A 364 26.81 22.56 11.06
C VAL A 364 26.76 23.86 10.27
#